data_AF-A0A7C5Q6F1-F1
#
_entry.id   AF-A0A7C5Q6F1-F1
#
_cell.length_a   1.000
_cell.length_b   1.000
_cell.length_c   1.000
_cell.angle_alpha   90.00
_cell.angle_beta   90.00
_cell.angle_gamma   90.00
#
_symmetry.space_group_name_H-M   'P 1'
#
loop_
_entity.id
_entity.type
_entity.pdbx_description
1 polymer ?
#
loop_
_entity_poly.entity_id
_entity_poly.type
_entity_poly.pdbx_seq_one_letter_code
_entity_poly.pdbx_strand_id
1 'polypeptide(L)'
;MQAALPELLQIDGRETLKGQALLHLDVRSDNICFVKDRVVFIDWNWASQGNAMFDLGGWLPSLEAEGGPRPETILPEGGKIAALLSGYFAGRAGLPPPPNAPHVRRIQLMQLKSALPWAVRALDLPPLDGTF
;
A
#
# COMPACT_ATOMS: atom_id res chain seq x y z
N MET A 1 -10.22 -14.67 -4.92
CA MET A 1 -9.84 -13.48 -5.71
C MET A 1 -10.71 -13.34 -6.96
N GLN A 2 -11.01 -14.44 -7.68
CA GLN A 2 -11.72 -14.35 -8.96
C GLN A 2 -13.11 -13.70 -8.88
N ALA A 3 -13.82 -13.89 -7.76
CA ALA A 3 -15.12 -13.28 -7.52
C ALA A 3 -15.11 -11.77 -7.27
N ALA A 4 -13.98 -11.19 -6.81
CA ALA A 4 -13.85 -9.76 -6.49
C ALA A 4 -13.14 -8.97 -7.60
N LEU A 5 -12.62 -9.67 -8.63
CA LEU A 5 -11.87 -9.07 -9.72
C LEU A 5 -12.71 -8.06 -10.53
N PRO A 6 -14.00 -8.32 -10.87
CA PRO A 6 -14.81 -7.36 -11.59
C PRO A 6 -14.92 -6.01 -10.86
N GLU A 7 -15.17 -6.03 -9.55
CA GLU A 7 -15.31 -4.85 -8.70
C GLU A 7 -14.00 -4.08 -8.59
N LEU A 8 -12.88 -4.79 -8.38
CA LEU A 8 -11.54 -4.19 -8.34
C LEU A 8 -11.18 -3.49 -9.65
N LEU A 9 -11.60 -4.05 -10.79
CA LEU A 9 -11.37 -3.45 -12.11
C LEU A 9 -12.23 -2.20 -12.38
N GLN A 10 -13.32 -1.98 -11.64
CA GLN A 10 -14.12 -0.76 -11.74
C GLN A 10 -13.53 0.43 -10.97
N ILE A 11 -12.46 0.22 -10.19
CA ILE A 11 -11.84 1.29 -9.42
C ILE A 11 -11.08 2.22 -10.37
N ASP A 12 -11.54 3.46 -10.48
CA ASP A 12 -10.81 4.50 -11.21
C ASP A 12 -9.56 4.90 -10.42
N GLY A 13 -8.42 4.39 -10.86
CA GLY A 13 -7.12 4.71 -10.27
C GLY A 13 -6.74 6.19 -10.43
N ARG A 14 -7.14 6.85 -11.52
CA ARG A 14 -6.81 8.27 -11.73
C ARG A 14 -7.55 9.15 -10.75
N GLU A 15 -8.84 8.90 -10.56
CA GLU A 15 -9.62 9.66 -9.58
C GLU A 15 -9.13 9.39 -8.15
N THR A 16 -8.79 8.14 -7.83
CA THR A 16 -8.26 7.79 -6.50
C THR A 16 -6.91 8.45 -6.20
N LEU A 17 -6.06 8.64 -7.21
CA LEU A 17 -4.74 9.27 -7.09
C LEU A 17 -4.78 10.80 -7.15
N LYS A 18 -5.91 11.39 -7.54
CA LYS A 18 -6.05 12.83 -7.77
C LYS A 18 -5.88 13.63 -6.48
N GLY A 19 -5.06 14.66 -6.53
CA GLY A 19 -4.84 15.59 -5.44
C GLY A 19 -3.67 16.53 -5.75
N GLN A 20 -3.36 17.41 -4.81
CA GLN A 20 -2.34 18.45 -4.99
C GLN A 20 -1.21 18.38 -3.94
N ALA A 21 -1.23 17.38 -3.06
CA ALA A 21 -0.22 17.23 -2.01
C ALA A 21 1.10 16.72 -2.58
N LEU A 22 2.22 17.13 -1.98
CA LEU A 22 3.52 16.50 -2.22
C LEU A 22 3.52 15.14 -1.53
N LEU A 23 3.69 14.09 -2.32
CA LEU A 23 3.76 12.71 -1.87
C LEU A 23 5.20 12.21 -1.91
N HIS A 24 5.53 11.35 -0.95
CA HIS A 24 6.78 10.62 -0.88
C HIS A 24 6.76 9.35 -1.73
N LEU A 25 5.61 8.66 -1.78
CA LEU A 25 5.36 7.38 -2.46
C LEU A 25 6.23 6.20 -2.01
N ASP A 26 6.95 6.35 -0.89
CA ASP A 26 7.83 5.30 -0.35
C ASP A 26 7.95 5.38 1.18
N VAL A 27 6.86 5.72 1.87
CA VAL A 27 6.84 5.85 3.34
C VAL A 27 6.94 4.46 3.98
N ARG A 28 8.07 4.21 4.63
CA ARG A 28 8.41 2.97 5.35
C ARG A 28 9.33 3.26 6.53
N SER A 29 9.44 2.30 7.46
CA SER A 29 10.29 2.42 8.65
C SER A 29 11.76 2.75 8.34
N ASP A 30 12.30 2.22 7.24
CA ASP A 30 13.66 2.48 6.76
C ASP A 30 13.85 3.87 6.13
N ASN A 31 12.75 4.53 5.75
CA ASN A 31 12.73 5.90 5.20
C ASN A 31 12.29 6.96 6.22
N ILE A 32 12.15 6.60 7.50
CA ILE A 32 11.75 7.49 8.60
C ILE A 32 12.88 7.62 9.62
N CYS A 33 13.37 8.84 9.80
CA CYS A 33 14.40 9.19 10.78
C CYS A 33 13.82 10.01 11.94
N PHE A 34 14.02 9.56 13.17
CA PHE A 34 13.73 10.37 14.37
C PHE A 34 14.96 11.19 14.74
N VAL A 35 14.85 12.52 14.70
CA VAL A 35 15.95 13.44 14.98
C VAL A 35 15.52 14.44 16.06
N LYS A 36 15.94 14.19 17.31
CA LYS A 36 15.53 14.98 18.49
C LYS A 36 14.00 15.02 18.63
N ASP A 37 13.40 16.17 18.33
CA ASP A 37 12.00 16.52 18.48
C ASP A 37 11.22 16.47 17.15
N ARG A 38 11.84 16.01 16.06
CA ARG A 38 11.21 15.93 14.73
C ARG A 38 11.36 14.56 14.09
N VAL A 39 10.45 14.30 13.15
CA VAL A 39 10.50 13.17 12.22
C VAL A 39 10.94 13.71 10.85
N VAL A 40 11.88 13.02 10.20
CA VAL A 40 12.41 13.37 8.88
C VAL A 40 12.21 12.18 7.94
N PHE A 41 11.56 12.43 6.80
CA PHE A 41 11.48 11.46 5.72
C PHE A 41 12.67 11.60 4.77
N ILE A 42 13.23 10.47 4.35
CA ILE A 42 14.38 10.38 3.44
C ILE A 42 14.04 9.50 2.23
N ASP A 43 14.89 9.53 1.19
CA ASP A 43 14.67 8.80 -0.07
C ASP A 43 13.44 9.29 -0.88
N TRP A 44 13.49 10.55 -1.29
CA TRP A 44 12.45 11.23 -2.08
C TRP A 44 12.54 10.93 -3.61
N ASN A 45 13.12 9.80 -4.00
CA ASN A 45 13.30 9.43 -5.41
C ASN A 45 11.98 9.31 -6.20
N TRP A 46 10.86 9.07 -5.52
CA TRP A 46 9.51 8.97 -6.11
C TRP A 46 8.64 10.21 -5.90
N ALA A 47 9.19 11.30 -5.36
CA ALA A 47 8.42 12.49 -4.99
C ALA A 47 7.50 12.97 -6.13
N SER A 48 6.20 13.09 -5.86
CA SER A 48 5.19 13.40 -6.88
C SER A 48 4.03 14.19 -6.28
N GLN A 49 3.19 14.78 -7.13
CA GLN A 49 1.94 15.43 -6.68
C GLN A 49 0.76 14.44 -6.74
N GLY A 50 -0.10 14.41 -5.71
CA GLY A 50 -1.31 13.59 -5.73
C GLY A 50 -2.18 13.65 -4.48
N ASN A 51 -2.99 12.61 -4.28
CA ASN A 51 -3.85 12.43 -3.11
C ASN A 51 -3.02 12.23 -1.82
N ALA A 52 -3.15 13.14 -0.85
CA ALA A 52 -2.43 13.11 0.42
C ALA A 52 -2.59 11.78 1.19
N MET A 53 -3.75 11.11 1.05
CA MET A 53 -4.03 9.86 1.73
C MET A 53 -3.23 8.67 1.16
N PHE A 54 -2.63 8.82 -0.02
CA PHE A 54 -1.93 7.74 -0.69
C PHE A 54 -0.63 7.36 0.03
N ASP A 55 0.10 8.31 0.60
CA ASP A 55 1.29 8.02 1.42
C ASP A 55 0.92 7.26 2.70
N LEU A 56 -0.16 7.69 3.38
CA LEU A 56 -0.68 6.98 4.54
C LEU A 56 -1.09 5.55 4.16
N GLY A 57 -1.87 5.39 3.09
CA GLY A 57 -2.29 4.07 2.61
C GLY A 57 -1.14 3.18 2.16
N GLY A 58 -0.08 3.74 1.56
CA GLY A 58 1.13 3.02 1.16
C GLY A 58 1.97 2.55 2.35
N TRP A 59 1.99 3.34 3.43
CA TRP A 59 2.71 3.01 4.66
C TRP A 59 2.03 1.91 5.47
N LEU A 60 0.70 1.97 5.63
CA LEU A 60 -0.05 1.11 6.56
C LEU A 60 0.21 -0.40 6.41
N PRO A 61 0.35 -0.98 5.19
CA PRO A 61 0.68 -2.39 5.03
C PRO A 61 2.04 -2.78 5.61
N SER A 62 3.03 -1.88 5.55
CA SER A 62 4.33 -2.11 6.19
C SER A 62 4.23 -1.98 7.71
N LEU A 63 3.45 -1.00 8.19
CA LEU A 63 3.23 -0.79 9.62
C LEU A 63 2.58 -2.01 10.28
N GLU A 64 1.54 -2.58 9.68
CA GLU A 64 0.88 -3.79 10.20
C GLU A 64 1.86 -4.97 10.26
N ALA A 65 2.68 -5.16 9.21
CA ALA A 65 3.65 -6.25 9.16
C ALA A 65 4.78 -6.12 10.19
N GLU A 66 5.03 -4.91 10.68
CA GLU A 66 5.97 -4.61 11.76
C GLU A 66 5.31 -4.68 13.16
N GLY A 67 4.06 -5.13 13.24
CA GLY A 67 3.32 -5.31 14.51
C GLY A 67 2.44 -4.11 14.89
N GLY A 68 2.23 -3.17 13.97
CA GLY A 68 1.30 -2.06 14.14
C GLY A 68 -0.18 -2.46 14.03
N PRO A 69 -1.10 -1.50 14.15
CA PRO A 69 -2.53 -1.75 14.03
C PRO A 69 -2.92 -2.13 12.60
N ARG A 70 -4.10 -2.74 12.45
CA ARG A 70 -4.68 -3.00 11.12
C ARG A 70 -4.89 -1.68 10.34
N PRO A 71 -4.64 -1.67 9.02
CA PRO A 71 -4.80 -0.47 8.20
C PRO A 71 -6.16 0.21 8.33
N GLU A 72 -7.26 -0.54 8.35
CA GLU A 72 -8.61 0.01 8.44
C GLU A 72 -8.91 0.74 9.76
N THR A 73 -8.14 0.47 10.82
CA THR A 73 -8.28 1.18 12.10
C THR A 73 -7.75 2.62 11.99
N ILE A 74 -6.80 2.86 11.09
CA ILE A 74 -6.18 4.17 10.88
C ILE A 74 -6.80 4.89 9.69
N LEU A 75 -7.12 4.16 8.61
CA LEU A 75 -7.68 4.70 7.39
C LEU A 75 -8.92 3.91 6.93
N PRO A 76 -10.09 4.11 7.60
CA PRO A 76 -11.30 3.34 7.32
C PRO A 76 -11.85 3.55 5.90
N GLU A 77 -11.68 4.73 5.33
CA GLU A 77 -12.11 5.09 3.96
C GLU A 77 -11.12 4.69 2.86
N GLY A 78 -10.00 4.07 3.20
CA GLY A 78 -8.89 3.81 2.27
C GLY A 78 -9.07 2.60 1.35
N GLY A 79 -10.26 1.99 1.27
CA GLY A 79 -10.49 0.77 0.50
C GLY A 79 -10.04 0.85 -0.97
N LYS A 80 -10.29 1.97 -1.65
CA LYS A 80 -9.82 2.18 -3.04
C LYS A 80 -8.29 2.28 -3.15
N ILE A 81 -7.64 2.91 -2.17
CA ILE A 81 -6.17 3.00 -2.10
C ILE A 81 -5.59 1.61 -1.85
N ALA A 82 -6.15 0.86 -0.90
CA ALA A 82 -5.79 -0.51 -0.59
C ALA A 82 -5.88 -1.42 -1.82
N ALA A 83 -6.95 -1.28 -2.61
CA ALA A 83 -7.14 -2.03 -3.85
C ALA A 83 -6.08 -1.71 -4.91
N LEU A 84 -5.75 -0.43 -5.12
CA LEU A 84 -4.69 -0.03 -6.06
C LEU A 84 -3.33 -0.57 -5.63
N LEU A 85 -2.99 -0.45 -4.35
CA LEU A 85 -1.75 -0.97 -3.79
C LEU A 85 -1.69 -2.49 -3.89
N SER A 86 -2.80 -3.18 -3.66
CA SER A 86 -2.90 -4.63 -3.84
C SER A 86 -2.61 -5.04 -5.28
N GLY A 87 -3.18 -4.34 -6.26
CA GLY A 87 -2.88 -4.56 -7.68
C GLY A 87 -1.40 -4.32 -8.00
N TYR A 88 -0.82 -3.25 -7.48
CA TYR A 88 0.61 -2.95 -7.64
C TYR A 88 1.50 -4.05 -7.05
N PHE A 89 1.27 -4.47 -5.80
CA PHE A 89 2.08 -5.49 -5.15
C PHE A 89 1.91 -6.85 -5.80
N ALA A 90 0.67 -7.27 -6.10
CA ALA A 90 0.39 -8.55 -6.77
C ALA A 90 1.04 -8.62 -8.15
N GLY A 91 0.98 -7.54 -8.93
CA GLY A 91 1.61 -7.47 -10.25
C GLY A 91 3.15 -7.50 -10.22
N ARG A 92 3.78 -7.30 -9.06
CA ARG A 92 5.24 -7.22 -8.92
C ARG A 92 5.85 -8.37 -8.13
N ALA A 93 5.17 -8.88 -7.10
CA ALA A 93 5.72 -9.83 -6.13
C ALA A 93 6.21 -11.15 -6.77
N GLY A 94 5.59 -11.61 -7.85
CA GLY A 94 5.98 -12.82 -8.58
C GLY A 94 7.10 -12.65 -9.62
N LEU A 95 7.56 -11.41 -9.86
CA LEU A 95 8.62 -11.14 -10.83
C LEU A 95 10.00 -11.45 -10.24
N PRO A 96 11.04 -11.70 -11.07
CA PRO A 96 12.41 -11.79 -10.59
C PRO A 96 12.82 -10.55 -9.76
N PRO A 97 13.58 -10.72 -8.66
CA PRO A 97 14.11 -9.60 -7.91
C PRO A 97 15.15 -8.85 -8.75
N PRO A 98 15.16 -7.51 -8.72
CA PRO A 98 16.18 -6.73 -9.39
C PRO A 98 17.54 -6.89 -8.68
N PRO A 99 18.67 -6.76 -9.40
CA PRO A 99 20.00 -6.99 -8.82
C PRO A 99 20.33 -6.10 -7.60
N ASN A 100 19.84 -4.87 -7.60
CA ASN A 100 20.08 -3.87 -6.54
C ASN A 100 19.06 -3.90 -5.39
N ALA A 101 18.01 -4.72 -5.47
CA ALA A 101 17.01 -4.85 -4.40
C ALA A 101 16.53 -6.31 -4.26
N PRO A 102 17.40 -7.22 -3.78
CA PRO A 102 17.10 -8.66 -3.74
C PRO A 102 15.91 -9.04 -2.86
N HIS A 103 15.54 -8.20 -1.90
CA HIS A 103 14.45 -8.45 -0.96
C HIS A 103 13.11 -7.80 -1.35
N VAL A 104 13.08 -6.97 -2.40
CA VAL A 104 11.90 -6.15 -2.73
C VAL A 104 10.65 -7.01 -3.00
N ARG A 105 10.82 -8.18 -3.63
CA ARG A 105 9.70 -9.09 -3.96
C ARG A 105 9.06 -9.69 -2.72
N ARG A 106 9.89 -10.04 -1.72
CA ARG A 106 9.42 -10.51 -0.41
C ARG A 106 8.66 -9.41 0.33
N ILE A 107 9.15 -8.18 0.29
CA ILE A 107 8.50 -7.02 0.92
C ILE A 107 7.16 -6.74 0.24
N GLN A 108 7.10 -6.75 -1.10
CA GLN A 108 5.86 -6.57 -1.85
C GLN A 108 4.83 -7.67 -1.54
N LEU A 109 5.26 -8.93 -1.44
CA LEU A 109 4.38 -10.03 -1.04
C LEU A 109 3.85 -9.85 0.39
N MET A 110 4.71 -9.43 1.32
CA MET A 110 4.31 -9.11 2.69
C MET A 110 3.27 -7.98 2.73
N GLN A 111 3.50 -6.89 1.99
CA GLN A 111 2.58 -5.76 1.96
C GLN A 111 1.24 -6.14 1.29
N LEU A 112 1.27 -7.00 0.26
CA LEU A 112 0.06 -7.54 -0.34
C LEU A 112 -0.80 -8.33 0.66
N LYS A 113 -0.18 -9.12 1.55
CA LYS A 113 -0.90 -9.89 2.58
C LYS A 113 -1.63 -9.02 3.59
N SER A 114 -1.25 -7.76 3.73
CA SER A 114 -1.97 -6.77 4.53
C SER A 114 -2.98 -5.96 3.69
N ALA A 115 -2.53 -5.43 2.54
CA ALA A 115 -3.31 -4.53 1.71
C ALA A 115 -4.56 -5.19 1.11
N LEU A 116 -4.47 -6.45 0.68
CA LEU A 116 -5.59 -7.12 0.00
C LEU A 116 -6.73 -7.46 0.98
N PRO A 117 -6.48 -8.06 2.17
CA PRO A 117 -7.53 -8.23 3.17
C PRO A 117 -8.14 -6.90 3.62
N TRP A 118 -7.34 -5.83 3.72
CA TRP A 118 -7.86 -4.49 3.98
C TRP A 118 -8.82 -4.02 2.89
N ALA A 119 -8.44 -4.13 1.61
CA ALA A 119 -9.30 -3.78 0.48
C ALA A 119 -10.62 -4.57 0.50
N VAL A 120 -10.55 -5.88 0.78
CA VAL A 120 -11.74 -6.75 0.87
C VAL A 120 -12.70 -6.25 1.94
N ARG A 121 -12.21 -5.97 3.15
CA ARG A 121 -13.06 -5.48 4.25
C ARG A 121 -13.61 -4.08 4.00
N ALA A 122 -12.77 -3.17 3.51
CA ALA A 122 -13.13 -1.75 3.33
C ALA A 122 -14.06 -1.51 2.13
N LEU A 123 -14.08 -2.42 1.15
CA LEU A 123 -14.95 -2.33 -0.02
C LEU A 123 -16.09 -3.36 -0.01
N ASP A 124 -16.27 -4.10 1.09
CA ASP A 124 -17.29 -5.15 1.24
C ASP A 124 -17.25 -6.19 0.10
N LEU A 125 -16.04 -6.62 -0.27
CA LEU A 125 -15.83 -7.57 -1.36
C LEU A 125 -16.02 -9.02 -0.87
N PRO A 126 -16.30 -9.96 -1.79
CA PRO A 126 -16.27 -11.38 -1.47
C PRO A 126 -14.95 -11.80 -0.79
N PRO A 127 -15.00 -12.74 0.17
CA PRO A 127 -13.81 -13.17 0.90
C PRO A 127 -12.76 -13.79 -0.04
N LEU A 128 -11.51 -13.71 0.39
CA LEU A 128 -10.39 -14.34 -0.33
C LEU A 128 -10.54 -15.86 -0.30
N ASP A 129 -10.12 -16.49 -1.40
CA ASP A 129 -10.00 -17.93 -1.54
C ASP A 129 -8.68 -18.40 -0.93
N GLY A 130 -8.75 -19.41 -0.04
CA GLY A 130 -7.57 -19.97 0.61
C GLY A 130 -7.00 -19.10 1.74
N THR A 131 -5.89 -19.57 2.32
CA THR A 131 -5.16 -18.83 3.36
C THR A 131 -4.23 -17.80 2.72
N PHE A 132 -4.55 -16.52 2.89
CA PHE A 132 -3.67 -15.40 2.58
C PHE A 132 -2.71 -15.12 3.74
#